data_AF-A0A351ZY21-F1
#
_entry.id   AF-A0A351ZY21-F1
#
_cell.length_a   1.000
_cell.length_b   1.000
_cell.length_c   1.000
_cell.angle_alpha   90.00
_cell.angle_beta   90.00
_cell.angle_gamma   90.00
#
_symmetry.space_group_name_H-M   'P 1'
#
loop_
_entity.id
_entity.type
_entity.pdbx_description
1 polymer ?
#
loop_
_entity_poly.entity_id
_entity_poly.type
_entity_poly.pdbx_seq_one_letter_code
_entity_poly.pdbx_strand_id
1 'polypeptide(L)'
;AFFAKRRVREVVKPAIELLAGFPSVVIGFFCLVTVASFIQDVTGAPYRLNAVVGGIGLALAVIPIVFSIAEDALSAVPKTLREASLALGSTEWQTAYRVMLPAAAPGVFAAVLLGIGRAFGETMIAIMATGNAPLSSFSPLEPARTVAATIGSEMGEVVWGSEHYGVLFFMGVLLFVFSFGLNAVTELYVKKRLIKKFQGQ
;
A
#
# COMPACT_ATOMS: atom_id res chain seq x y z
N ALA A 1 16.72 -3.70 4.51
CA ALA A 1 18.03 -3.87 3.85
C ALA A 1 19.23 -3.72 4.81
N PHE A 2 19.18 -2.79 5.78
CA PHE A 2 20.32 -2.41 6.64
C PHE A 2 20.92 -3.53 7.52
N PHE A 3 20.09 -4.45 8.03
CA PHE A 3 20.49 -5.58 8.88
C PHE A 3 20.48 -6.95 8.17
N ALA A 4 20.09 -6.96 6.89
CA ALA A 4 20.01 -8.19 6.12
C ALA A 4 21.41 -8.64 5.72
N LYS A 5 21.70 -9.95 5.82
CA LYS A 5 22.94 -10.52 5.23
C LYS A 5 23.05 -10.06 3.78
N ARG A 6 24.28 -9.77 3.33
CA ARG A 6 24.57 -9.17 2.01
C ARG A 6 23.80 -9.82 0.85
N ARG A 7 23.70 -11.16 0.84
CA ARG A 7 22.92 -11.94 -0.14
C ARG A 7 21.42 -11.62 -0.15
N VAL A 8 20.80 -11.41 1.01
CA VAL A 8 19.37 -11.09 1.11
C VAL A 8 19.11 -9.69 0.58
N ARG A 9 20.00 -8.73 0.86
CA ARG A 9 19.91 -7.37 0.30
C ARG A 9 20.03 -7.37 -1.22
N GLU A 10 20.96 -8.16 -1.75
CA GLU A 10 21.22 -8.30 -3.19
C GLU A 10 20.05 -8.96 -3.96
N VAL A 11 19.15 -9.68 -3.29
CA VAL A 11 17.96 -10.29 -3.92
C VAL A 11 16.71 -9.46 -3.69
N VAL A 12 16.44 -9.05 -2.44
CA VAL A 12 15.18 -8.40 -2.07
C VAL A 12 15.06 -7.01 -2.69
N LYS A 13 16.14 -6.22 -2.71
CA LYS A 13 16.07 -4.84 -3.23
C LYS A 13 15.79 -4.83 -4.74
N PRO A 14 16.52 -5.59 -5.59
CA PRO A 14 16.16 -5.71 -7.00
C PRO A 14 14.77 -6.30 -7.22
N ALA A 15 14.35 -7.29 -6.44
CA ALA A 15 13.00 -7.86 -6.59
C ALA A 15 11.89 -6.82 -6.36
N ILE A 16 12.08 -5.92 -5.39
CA ILE A 16 11.12 -4.85 -5.11
C ILE A 16 11.17 -3.75 -6.18
N GLU A 17 12.36 -3.39 -6.66
CA GLU A 17 12.52 -2.45 -7.77
C GLU A 17 11.90 -2.98 -9.06
N LEU A 18 12.08 -4.29 -9.34
CA LEU A 18 11.41 -4.97 -10.44
C LEU A 18 9.89 -4.96 -10.26
N LEU A 19 9.40 -5.24 -9.05
CA LEU A 19 7.97 -5.19 -8.73
C LEU A 19 7.39 -3.79 -8.97
N ALA A 20 8.12 -2.74 -8.64
CA ALA A 20 7.72 -1.35 -8.90
C ALA A 20 7.64 -1.01 -10.40
N GLY A 21 8.36 -1.74 -11.25
CA GLY A 21 8.36 -1.55 -12.70
C GLY A 21 7.16 -2.17 -13.42
N PHE A 22 6.40 -3.06 -12.77
CA PHE A 22 5.23 -3.67 -13.39
C PHE A 22 4.08 -2.68 -13.50
N PRO A 23 3.47 -2.51 -14.69
CA PRO A 23 2.22 -1.78 -14.81
C PRO A 23 1.12 -2.42 -13.95
N SER A 24 0.27 -1.61 -13.33
CA SER A 24 -0.77 -2.13 -12.44
C SER A 24 -1.79 -3.03 -13.13
N VAL A 25 -2.04 -2.81 -14.43
CA VAL A 25 -2.87 -3.71 -15.26
C VAL A 25 -2.29 -5.12 -15.32
N VAL A 26 -0.95 -5.26 -15.36
CA VAL A 26 -0.29 -6.57 -15.39
C VAL A 26 -0.47 -7.28 -14.05
N ILE A 27 -0.37 -6.55 -12.94
CA ILE A 27 -0.62 -7.09 -11.60
C ILE A 27 -2.09 -7.52 -11.47
N GLY A 28 -3.03 -6.66 -11.89
CA GLY A 28 -4.46 -6.96 -11.88
C GLY A 28 -4.81 -8.20 -12.72
N PHE A 29 -4.22 -8.32 -13.90
CA PHE A 29 -4.37 -9.50 -14.76
C PHE A 29 -3.80 -10.77 -14.12
N PHE A 30 -2.60 -10.69 -13.53
CA PHE A 30 -2.00 -11.80 -12.80
C PHE A 30 -2.90 -12.25 -11.64
N CYS A 31 -3.47 -11.30 -10.89
CA CYS A 31 -4.43 -11.60 -9.83
C CYS A 31 -5.67 -12.30 -10.37
N LEU A 32 -6.24 -11.80 -11.47
CA LEU A 32 -7.42 -12.38 -12.11
C LEU A 32 -7.18 -13.82 -12.60
N VAL A 33 -6.02 -14.11 -13.20
CA VAL A 33 -5.76 -15.42 -13.83
C VAL A 33 -5.25 -16.44 -12.81
N THR A 34 -4.31 -16.04 -11.95
CA THR A 34 -3.55 -16.97 -11.09
C THR A 34 -4.03 -16.91 -9.65
N VAL A 35 -3.99 -15.73 -9.03
CA VAL A 35 -4.27 -15.57 -7.60
C VAL A 35 -5.72 -15.93 -7.28
N ALA A 36 -6.66 -15.52 -8.13
CA ALA A 36 -8.08 -15.81 -7.99
C ALA A 36 -8.37 -17.31 -7.89
N SER A 37 -7.78 -18.08 -8.81
CA SER A 37 -7.93 -19.54 -8.86
C SER A 37 -7.27 -20.20 -7.64
N PHE A 38 -6.04 -19.79 -7.31
CA PHE A 38 -5.33 -20.30 -6.13
C PHE A 38 -6.09 -20.05 -4.82
N ILE A 39 -6.62 -18.84 -4.62
CA ILE A 39 -7.40 -18.50 -3.43
C ILE A 39 -8.68 -19.33 -3.39
N GLN A 40 -9.37 -19.49 -4.51
CA GLN A 40 -10.58 -20.30 -4.58
C GLN A 40 -10.30 -21.78 -4.23
N ASP A 41 -9.23 -22.37 -4.76
CA ASP A 41 -8.86 -23.77 -4.51
C ASP A 41 -8.51 -24.01 -3.04
N VAL A 42 -7.84 -23.05 -2.39
CA VAL A 42 -7.41 -23.17 -0.98
C VAL A 42 -8.55 -22.87 0.00
N THR A 43 -9.38 -21.87 -0.30
CA THR A 43 -10.39 -21.37 0.66
C THR A 43 -11.79 -21.93 0.40
N GLY A 44 -12.04 -22.54 -0.76
CA GLY A 44 -13.38 -22.92 -1.19
C GLY A 44 -14.30 -21.72 -1.44
N ALA A 45 -13.73 -20.55 -1.75
CA ALA A 45 -14.50 -19.32 -1.91
C ALA A 45 -15.62 -19.47 -2.97
N PRO A 46 -16.85 -19.01 -2.68
CA PRO A 46 -17.97 -19.11 -3.62
C PRO A 46 -17.72 -18.28 -4.89
N TYR A 47 -16.96 -17.20 -4.77
CA TYR A 47 -16.59 -16.33 -5.87
C TYR A 47 -15.08 -16.35 -6.10
N ARG A 48 -14.70 -16.58 -7.37
CA ARG A 48 -13.31 -16.59 -7.80
C ARG A 48 -12.65 -15.22 -7.65
N LEU A 49 -13.37 -14.14 -7.96
CA LEU A 49 -12.94 -12.76 -7.75
C LEU A 49 -13.65 -12.21 -6.51
N ASN A 50 -12.87 -11.70 -5.57
CA ASN A 50 -13.37 -11.25 -4.27
C ASN A 50 -12.44 -10.20 -3.64
N ALA A 51 -12.86 -9.63 -2.51
CA ALA A 51 -12.11 -8.59 -1.83
C ALA A 51 -10.70 -9.06 -1.39
N VAL A 52 -10.51 -10.34 -1.03
CA VAL A 52 -9.18 -10.89 -0.71
C VAL A 52 -8.26 -10.84 -1.92
N VAL A 53 -8.71 -11.32 -3.08
CA VAL A 53 -7.91 -11.32 -4.32
C VAL A 53 -7.52 -9.89 -4.71
N GLY A 54 -8.47 -8.96 -4.64
CA GLY A 54 -8.20 -7.53 -4.84
C GLY A 54 -7.21 -6.97 -3.82
N GLY A 55 -7.38 -7.28 -2.54
CA GLY A 55 -6.48 -6.85 -1.46
C GLY A 55 -5.04 -7.34 -1.65
N ILE A 56 -4.86 -8.58 -2.11
CA ILE A 56 -3.53 -9.12 -2.46
C ILE A 56 -2.91 -8.32 -3.61
N GLY A 57 -3.67 -8.07 -4.68
CA GLY A 57 -3.18 -7.26 -5.80
C GLY A 57 -2.77 -5.85 -5.38
N LEU A 58 -3.60 -5.19 -4.57
CA LEU A 58 -3.31 -3.87 -4.01
C LEU A 58 -2.06 -3.89 -3.12
N ALA A 59 -1.92 -4.93 -2.27
CA ALA A 59 -0.73 -5.09 -1.44
C ALA A 59 0.54 -5.19 -2.29
N LEU A 60 0.52 -5.99 -3.38
CA LEU A 60 1.65 -6.11 -4.30
C LEU A 60 2.03 -4.77 -4.93
N ALA A 61 1.05 -3.94 -5.32
CA ALA A 61 1.31 -2.63 -5.89
C ALA A 61 1.87 -1.63 -4.86
N VAL A 62 1.46 -1.74 -3.60
CA VAL A 62 1.83 -0.80 -2.53
C VAL A 62 3.16 -1.17 -1.86
N ILE A 63 3.53 -2.45 -1.85
CA ILE A 63 4.77 -2.95 -1.22
C ILE A 63 6.00 -2.14 -1.62
N PRO A 64 6.30 -1.88 -2.91
CA PRO A 64 7.52 -1.17 -3.27
C PRO A 64 7.58 0.26 -2.75
N ILE A 65 6.43 0.89 -2.63
CA ILE A 65 6.30 2.28 -2.17
C ILE A 65 6.57 2.35 -0.68
N VAL A 66 5.91 1.49 0.09
CA VAL A 66 6.13 1.40 1.54
C VAL A 66 7.58 1.00 1.83
N PHE A 67 8.12 0.03 1.09
CA PHE A 67 9.49 -0.43 1.28
C PHE A 67 10.52 0.67 1.04
N SER A 68 10.45 1.37 -0.10
CA SER A 68 11.43 2.40 -0.44
C SER A 68 11.43 3.55 0.57
N ILE A 69 10.24 4.05 0.93
CA ILE A 69 10.14 5.16 1.89
C ILE A 69 10.57 4.70 3.30
N ALA A 70 10.24 3.47 3.70
CA ALA A 70 10.70 2.92 4.97
C ALA A 70 12.22 2.67 4.99
N GLU A 71 12.83 2.26 3.88
CA GLU A 71 14.29 2.13 3.76
C GLU A 71 14.98 3.48 3.91
N ASP A 72 14.47 4.51 3.25
CA ASP A 72 14.99 5.87 3.36
C ASP A 72 14.90 6.39 4.80
N ALA A 73 13.75 6.18 5.46
CA ALA A 73 13.54 6.53 6.86
C ALA A 73 14.53 5.84 7.80
N LEU A 74 14.77 4.55 7.61
CA LEU A 74 15.74 3.78 8.40
C LEU A 74 17.18 4.21 8.11
N SER A 75 17.50 4.55 6.87
CA SER A 75 18.84 4.97 6.45
C SER A 75 19.19 6.39 6.90
N ALA A 76 18.18 7.22 7.16
CA ALA A 76 18.35 8.57 7.72
C ALA A 76 18.71 8.56 9.22
N VAL A 77 18.51 7.45 9.93
CA VAL A 77 18.89 7.34 11.34
C VAL A 77 20.41 7.35 11.48
N PRO A 78 21.00 8.19 12.37
CA PRO A 78 22.45 8.27 12.54
C PRO A 78 23.09 6.92 12.85
N LYS A 79 24.16 6.56 12.11
CA LYS A 79 24.91 5.30 12.31
C LYS A 79 25.47 5.16 13.73
N THR A 80 25.75 6.28 14.39
CA THR A 80 26.24 6.33 15.78
C THR A 80 25.27 5.67 16.77
N LEU A 81 23.96 5.74 16.54
CA LEU A 81 22.98 5.07 17.41
C LEU A 81 23.10 3.54 17.34
N ARG A 82 23.39 3.00 16.15
CA ARG A 82 23.64 1.57 15.98
C ARG A 82 24.96 1.17 16.64
N GLU A 83 26.03 1.90 16.38
CA GLU A 83 27.36 1.61 16.93
C GLU A 83 27.36 1.68 18.46
N ALA A 84 26.69 2.67 19.05
CA ALA A 84 26.52 2.79 20.49
C ALA A 84 25.73 1.61 21.08
N SER A 85 24.63 1.21 20.45
CA SER A 85 23.82 0.07 20.91
C SER A 85 24.62 -1.23 20.89
N LEU A 86 25.40 -1.47 19.83
CA LEU A 86 26.28 -2.65 19.73
C LEU A 86 27.42 -2.60 20.75
N ALA A 87 28.01 -1.42 21.00
CA ALA A 87 29.06 -1.23 22.01
C ALA A 87 28.58 -1.48 23.44
N LEU A 88 27.28 -1.25 23.72
CA LEU A 88 26.63 -1.59 24.98
C LEU A 88 26.27 -3.09 25.10
N GLY A 89 26.73 -3.93 24.17
CA GLY A 89 26.51 -5.39 24.18
C GLY A 89 25.17 -5.83 23.61
N SER A 90 24.44 -4.95 22.90
CA SER A 90 23.20 -5.36 22.21
C SER A 90 23.51 -6.21 20.98
N THR A 91 22.61 -7.15 20.67
CA THR A 91 22.64 -7.89 19.40
C THR A 91 22.08 -7.05 18.25
N GLU A 92 22.48 -7.35 17.01
CA GLU A 92 21.96 -6.68 15.80
C GLU A 92 20.41 -6.65 15.74
N TRP A 93 19.75 -7.73 16.16
CA TRP A 93 18.29 -7.80 16.22
C TRP A 93 17.70 -6.86 17.27
N GLN A 94 18.30 -6.81 18.46
CA GLN A 94 17.90 -5.88 19.52
C GLN A 94 18.11 -4.43 19.09
N THR A 95 19.25 -4.11 18.47
CA THR A 95 19.52 -2.78 17.92
C THR A 95 18.51 -2.40 16.83
N ALA A 96 18.18 -3.32 15.93
CA ALA A 96 17.18 -3.10 14.89
C ALA A 96 15.79 -2.79 15.48
N TYR A 97 15.31 -3.63 16.39
CA TYR A 97 13.93 -3.53 16.90
C TYR A 97 13.75 -2.49 18.01
N ARG A 98 14.74 -2.30 18.88
CA ARG A 98 14.61 -1.42 20.07
C ARG A 98 15.22 -0.04 19.89
N VAL A 99 16.09 0.17 18.90
CA VAL A 99 16.78 1.45 18.70
C VAL A 99 16.46 2.04 17.33
N MET A 100 16.77 1.32 16.26
CA MET A 100 16.63 1.86 14.90
C MET A 100 15.17 1.99 14.47
N LEU A 101 14.35 0.96 14.66
CA LEU A 101 12.94 0.99 14.26
C LEU A 101 12.14 2.06 15.01
N PRO A 102 12.28 2.24 16.35
CA PRO A 102 11.63 3.34 17.05
C PRO A 102 12.12 4.72 16.59
N ALA A 103 13.42 4.89 16.33
CA ALA A 103 13.98 6.14 15.83
C ALA A 103 13.48 6.49 14.41
N ALA A 104 13.31 5.48 13.55
CA ALA A 104 12.76 5.64 12.19
C ALA A 104 11.23 5.57 12.13
N ALA A 105 10.55 5.24 13.23
CA ALA A 105 9.11 5.00 13.28
C ALA A 105 8.30 6.09 12.57
N PRO A 106 8.62 7.40 12.72
CA PRO A 106 7.90 8.45 12.00
C PRO A 106 7.87 8.30 10.49
N GLY A 107 9.01 7.96 9.90
CA GLY A 107 9.12 7.76 8.46
C GLY A 107 8.48 6.45 8.03
N VAL A 108 8.57 5.38 8.84
CA VAL A 108 7.91 4.10 8.57
C VAL A 108 6.38 4.24 8.62
N PHE A 109 5.84 4.96 9.61
CA PHE A 109 4.41 5.25 9.68
C PHE A 109 3.94 6.10 8.49
N ALA A 110 4.72 7.11 8.10
CA ALA A 110 4.43 7.89 6.90
C ALA A 110 4.45 7.04 5.63
N ALA A 111 5.41 6.11 5.50
CA ALA A 111 5.48 5.17 4.38
C ALA A 111 4.21 4.33 4.24
N VAL A 112 3.72 3.76 5.35
CA VAL A 112 2.50 2.95 5.38
C VAL A 112 1.28 3.79 5.01
N LEU A 113 1.13 4.98 5.58
CA LEU A 113 -0.01 5.86 5.28
C LEU A 113 -0.03 6.30 3.82
N LEU A 114 1.12 6.68 3.25
CA LEU A 114 1.24 7.01 1.82
C LEU A 114 0.89 5.81 0.94
N GLY A 115 1.34 4.62 1.31
CA GLY A 115 1.00 3.38 0.63
C GLY A 115 -0.51 3.12 0.61
N ILE A 116 -1.17 3.26 1.76
CA ILE A 116 -2.63 3.13 1.88
C ILE A 116 -3.34 4.19 1.04
N GLY A 117 -2.91 5.45 1.12
CA GLY A 117 -3.47 6.55 0.32
C GLY A 117 -3.41 6.26 -1.19
N ARG A 118 -2.32 5.64 -1.64
CA ARG A 118 -2.17 5.23 -3.04
C ARG A 118 -3.04 4.03 -3.41
N ALA A 119 -3.24 3.08 -2.50
CA ALA A 119 -4.14 1.94 -2.72
C ALA A 119 -5.57 2.37 -3.07
N PHE A 120 -6.06 3.47 -2.47
CA PHE A 120 -7.39 4.02 -2.78
C PHE A 120 -7.52 4.55 -4.21
N GLY A 121 -6.40 4.98 -4.82
CA GLY A 121 -6.36 5.44 -6.21
C GLY A 121 -6.05 4.34 -7.22
N GLU A 122 -5.86 3.10 -6.78
CA GLU A 122 -5.42 2.01 -7.65
C GLU A 122 -6.64 1.38 -8.36
N THR A 123 -6.98 1.96 -9.50
CA THR A 123 -8.21 1.65 -10.23
C THR A 123 -8.14 0.34 -11.02
N MET A 124 -7.02 0.06 -11.67
CA MET A 124 -6.93 -1.07 -12.60
C MET A 124 -6.96 -2.43 -11.88
N ILE A 125 -6.26 -2.53 -10.75
CA ILE A 125 -6.29 -3.74 -9.93
C ILE A 125 -7.70 -3.95 -9.36
N ALA A 126 -8.34 -2.89 -8.88
CA ALA A 126 -9.68 -2.98 -8.33
C ALA A 126 -10.68 -3.51 -9.37
N ILE A 127 -10.69 -2.97 -10.59
CA ILE A 127 -11.58 -3.42 -11.66
C ILE A 127 -11.37 -4.90 -11.99
N MET A 128 -10.10 -5.36 -12.03
CA MET A 128 -9.78 -6.70 -12.51
C MET A 128 -9.86 -7.79 -11.43
N ALA A 129 -9.55 -7.46 -10.18
CA ALA A 129 -9.30 -8.45 -9.13
C ALA A 129 -10.42 -8.57 -8.08
N THR A 130 -11.25 -7.53 -7.88
CA THR A 130 -12.30 -7.56 -6.84
C THR A 130 -13.64 -8.11 -7.31
N GLY A 131 -13.80 -8.38 -8.61
CA GLY A 131 -15.04 -8.85 -9.21
C GLY A 131 -16.06 -7.74 -9.55
N ASN A 132 -15.88 -6.53 -9.02
CA ASN A 132 -16.66 -5.32 -9.32
C ASN A 132 -18.20 -5.48 -9.21
N ALA A 133 -18.70 -6.41 -8.39
CA ALA A 133 -20.14 -6.61 -8.20
C ALA A 133 -20.65 -5.82 -6.97
N PRO A 134 -21.83 -5.17 -7.06
CA PRO A 134 -22.41 -4.38 -5.98
C PRO A 134 -23.10 -5.28 -4.92
N LEU A 135 -22.33 -6.19 -4.30
CA LEU A 135 -22.81 -6.99 -3.19
C LEU A 135 -22.56 -6.26 -1.88
N SER A 136 -23.62 -6.06 -1.09
CA SER A 136 -23.52 -5.48 0.26
C SER A 136 -23.31 -6.59 1.29
N SER A 137 -22.09 -7.11 1.35
CA SER A 137 -21.66 -8.08 2.35
C SER A 137 -20.35 -7.64 2.99
N PHE A 138 -20.17 -7.99 4.26
CA PHE A 138 -18.92 -7.77 4.99
C PHE A 138 -17.95 -8.95 4.84
N SER A 139 -18.31 -9.99 4.08
CA SER A 139 -17.46 -11.13 3.83
C SER A 139 -16.32 -10.76 2.86
N PRO A 140 -15.05 -10.97 3.23
CA PRO A 140 -13.92 -10.67 2.34
C PRO A 140 -13.82 -11.65 1.15
N LEU A 141 -14.49 -12.80 1.23
CA LEU A 141 -14.54 -13.82 0.16
C LEU A 141 -15.63 -13.53 -0.89
N GLU A 142 -16.34 -12.41 -0.75
CA GLU A 142 -17.29 -11.93 -1.74
C GLU A 142 -16.71 -10.82 -2.62
N PRO A 143 -17.24 -10.63 -3.84
CA PRO A 143 -16.91 -9.51 -4.69
C PRO A 143 -17.13 -8.17 -3.99
N ALA A 144 -16.22 -7.23 -4.25
CA ALA A 144 -16.32 -5.88 -3.72
C ALA A 144 -16.31 -4.87 -4.86
N ARG A 145 -17.20 -3.89 -4.78
CA ARG A 145 -17.26 -2.75 -5.70
C ARG A 145 -16.66 -1.51 -5.04
N THR A 146 -15.52 -1.05 -5.55
CA THR A 146 -14.83 0.13 -5.01
C THR A 146 -15.25 1.39 -5.75
N VAL A 147 -15.15 2.55 -5.09
CA VAL A 147 -15.43 3.87 -5.70
C VAL A 147 -14.58 4.08 -6.95
N ALA A 148 -13.28 3.74 -6.88
CA ALA A 148 -12.37 3.83 -8.02
C ALA A 148 -12.79 2.93 -9.18
N ALA A 149 -13.18 1.68 -8.90
CA ALA A 149 -13.62 0.74 -9.94
C ALA A 149 -14.93 1.18 -10.59
N THR A 150 -15.89 1.71 -9.82
CA THR A 150 -17.14 2.27 -10.37
C THR A 150 -16.85 3.43 -11.31
N ILE A 151 -16.03 4.39 -10.90
CA ILE A 151 -15.65 5.53 -11.75
C ILE A 151 -14.93 5.03 -13.01
N GLY A 152 -13.93 4.16 -12.86
CA GLY A 152 -13.12 3.69 -13.98
C GLY A 152 -13.87 2.80 -14.98
N SER A 153 -14.88 2.05 -14.53
CA SER A 153 -15.69 1.18 -15.41
C SER A 153 -16.82 1.93 -16.10
N GLU A 154 -17.49 2.86 -15.42
CA GLU A 154 -18.72 3.46 -15.94
C GLU A 154 -18.53 4.86 -16.55
N MET A 155 -17.51 5.62 -16.16
CA MET A 155 -17.36 7.03 -16.60
C MET A 155 -17.22 7.17 -18.12
N GLY A 156 -16.59 6.20 -18.77
CA GLY A 156 -16.42 6.19 -20.23
C GLY A 156 -17.68 5.78 -21.02
N GLU A 157 -18.65 5.15 -20.35
CA GLU A 157 -19.85 4.58 -20.99
C GLU A 157 -21.10 5.46 -20.80
N VAL A 158 -21.07 6.38 -19.84
CA VAL A 158 -22.22 7.22 -19.49
C VAL A 158 -22.36 8.44 -20.41
N VAL A 159 -23.61 8.83 -20.68
CA VAL A 159 -23.92 10.02 -21.49
C VAL A 159 -23.52 11.28 -20.73
N TRP A 160 -22.78 12.16 -21.39
CA TRP A 160 -22.39 13.45 -20.85
C TRP A 160 -23.59 14.29 -20.42
N GLY A 161 -23.52 14.84 -19.21
CA GLY A 161 -24.59 15.68 -18.63
C GLY A 161 -25.80 14.91 -18.10
N SER A 162 -25.78 13.58 -18.11
CA SER A 162 -26.81 12.77 -17.45
C SER A 162 -26.68 12.82 -15.91
N GLU A 163 -27.77 12.46 -15.20
CA GLU A 163 -27.75 12.32 -13.74
C GLU A 163 -26.67 11.31 -13.28
N HIS A 164 -26.52 10.20 -14.01
CA HIS A 164 -25.50 9.19 -13.72
C HIS A 164 -24.09 9.77 -13.83
N TYR A 165 -23.82 10.57 -14.87
CA TYR A 165 -22.55 11.28 -15.02
C TYR A 165 -22.26 12.21 -13.82
N GLY A 166 -23.29 12.93 -13.35
CA GLY A 166 -23.20 13.79 -12.16
C GLY A 166 -22.82 13.02 -10.90
N VAL A 167 -23.42 11.84 -10.68
CA VAL A 167 -23.12 10.96 -9.53
C VAL A 167 -21.67 10.45 -9.59
N LEU A 168 -21.20 9.99 -10.75
CA LEU A 168 -19.82 9.52 -10.91
C LEU A 168 -18.80 10.64 -10.72
N PHE A 169 -19.10 11.83 -11.21
CA PHE A 169 -18.26 13.00 -10.98
C PHE A 169 -18.17 13.35 -9.50
N PHE A 170 -19.31 13.34 -8.80
CA PHE A 170 -19.36 13.56 -7.35
C PHE A 170 -18.58 12.49 -6.57
N MET A 171 -18.69 11.22 -6.95
CA MET A 171 -17.86 10.14 -6.40
C MET A 171 -16.37 10.40 -6.60
N GLY A 172 -15.98 10.91 -7.78
CA GLY A 172 -14.59 11.30 -8.08
C GLY A 172 -14.09 12.44 -7.19
N VAL A 173 -14.92 13.47 -6.99
CA VAL A 173 -14.59 14.58 -6.07
C VAL A 173 -14.44 14.08 -4.63
N LEU A 174 -15.35 13.22 -4.16
CA LEU A 174 -15.24 12.62 -2.83
C LEU A 174 -13.96 11.80 -2.67
N LEU A 175 -13.63 10.95 -3.65
CA LEU A 175 -12.41 10.16 -3.64
C LEU A 175 -11.16 11.06 -3.65
N PHE A 176 -11.18 12.15 -4.43
CA PHE A 176 -10.11 13.14 -4.46
C PHE A 176 -9.94 13.82 -3.09
N VAL A 177 -11.02 14.32 -2.48
CA VAL A 177 -10.97 14.97 -1.16
C VAL A 177 -10.44 14.01 -0.09
N PHE A 178 -10.90 12.75 -0.12
CA PHE A 178 -10.43 11.73 0.81
C PHE A 178 -8.93 11.42 0.63
N SER A 179 -8.50 11.16 -0.61
CA SER A 179 -7.11 10.87 -0.93
C SER A 179 -6.20 12.05 -0.61
N PHE A 180 -6.61 13.26 -0.99
CA PHE A 180 -5.91 14.50 -0.67
C PHE A 180 -5.79 14.70 0.84
N GLY A 181 -6.88 14.49 1.59
CA GLY A 181 -6.88 14.60 3.05
C GLY A 181 -5.90 13.63 3.70
N LEU A 182 -5.88 12.36 3.28
CA LEU A 182 -4.97 11.34 3.81
C LEU A 182 -3.51 11.67 3.51
N ASN A 183 -3.21 12.09 2.28
CA ASN A 183 -1.87 12.50 1.87
C ASN A 183 -1.42 13.77 2.62
N ALA A 184 -2.30 14.76 2.76
CA ALA A 184 -2.01 16.01 3.48
C ALA A 184 -1.75 15.76 4.97
N VAL A 185 -2.53 14.89 5.63
CA VAL A 185 -2.29 14.49 7.03
C VAL A 185 -0.92 13.81 7.16
N THR A 186 -0.56 12.96 6.22
CA THR A 186 0.72 12.24 6.25
C THR A 186 1.90 13.20 6.11
N GLU A 187 1.87 14.11 5.13
CA GLU A 187 2.98 15.04 4.91
C GLU A 187 3.06 16.13 5.99
N LEU A 188 1.92 16.71 6.39
CA LEU A 188 1.89 17.89 7.26
C LEU A 188 1.91 17.54 8.74
N TYR A 189 1.24 16.47 9.17
CA TYR A 189 1.09 16.14 10.59
C TYR A 189 2.17 15.17 11.06
N VAL A 190 2.36 14.06 10.35
CA VAL A 190 3.28 12.98 10.77
C VAL A 190 4.73 13.47 10.75
N LYS A 191 5.17 14.09 9.65
CA LYS A 191 6.53 14.60 9.51
C LYS A 191 6.85 15.71 10.52
N LYS A 192 5.96 16.70 10.68
CA LYS A 192 6.20 17.85 11.59
C LYS A 192 6.12 17.49 13.08
N ARG A 193 5.13 16.71 13.52
CA ARG A 193 4.99 16.35 14.95
C ARG A 193 6.06 15.40 15.44
N LEU A 194 6.48 14.46 14.59
CA LEU A 194 7.41 13.43 15.04
C LEU A 194 8.87 13.88 14.96
N ILE A 195 9.24 14.76 14.03
CA ILE A 195 10.54 15.44 14.07
C ILE A 195 10.69 16.22 15.39
N LYS A 196 9.65 16.94 15.83
CA LYS A 196 9.66 17.63 17.13
C LYS A 196 9.85 16.66 18.31
N LYS A 197 9.06 15.57 18.35
CA LYS A 197 9.09 14.61 19.47
C LYS A 197 10.43 13.88 19.64
N PHE A 198 11.20 13.68 18.56
CA PHE A 198 12.52 13.03 18.62
C PHE A 198 13.70 14.01 18.68
N GLN A 199 13.50 15.29 18.37
CA GLN A 199 14.51 16.34 18.58
C GLN A 199 14.54 16.89 20.02
N GLY A 200 13.71 16.36 20.92
CA GLY A 200 13.72 16.76 22.34
C GLY A 200 13.28 18.21 22.57
N GLN A 201 12.37 18.74 21.73
CA GLN A 201 11.71 20.04 21.92
C GLN A 201 10.19 19.87 22.12
#